data_AF-A0A2S7FA55-F1
#
_entry.id   AF-A0A2S7FA55-F1
#
_cell.length_a   1.000
_cell.length_b   1.000
_cell.length_c   1.000
_cell.angle_alpha   90.00
_cell.angle_beta   90.00
_cell.angle_gamma   90.00
#
_symmetry.space_group_name_H-M   'P 1'
#
loop_
_entity.id
_entity.type
_entity.pdbx_description
1 polymer ?
#
loop_
_entity_poly.entity_id
_entity_poly.type
_entity_poly.pdbx_seq_one_letter_code
_entity_poly.pdbx_strand_id
1 'polypeptide(L)'
;MGESVNNFSDSLYKHLINNERFYMKQYYSKFFSTETYVAVRDTEGGLYCVLITDDRSENINIVEASEYLKTLNKPFSLNTVVLTDESYINSNVYNVNKIIVHKGNYNIMHFDAACRPLAGIIQNIGKRIKMSPREIRERYLKYKTSTLIIIALNVIMFLITSYMIYSNLNDNAISWGISVNSIPDSVKNRVSNLVLIFLGAKYSPLIYDGEIWRLISCAFLHGSFLHIACNMYMLYIIGPQIERIYGKVKYIFIYLISCITSSTLSLIINPDSISVGASGGIFGLMGALLAFALIERKNIDREYTVGLIKTIGINLVIGLIIINIDNAAHIGGFLGGIILGGLLYKFTKCLNIS
;
A
#
# COMPACT_ATOMS: atom_id res chain seq x y z
N MET A 1 -29.63 17.73 3.05
CA MET A 1 -28.83 18.52 2.08
C MET A 1 -27.65 19.26 2.70
N GLY A 2 -27.68 19.65 3.99
CA GLY A 2 -26.54 20.31 4.66
C GLY A 2 -25.31 19.42 4.93
N GLU A 3 -25.47 18.10 5.13
CA GLU A 3 -24.34 17.21 5.43
C GLU A 3 -23.45 16.88 4.21
N SER A 4 -24.01 16.85 3.00
CA SER A 4 -23.26 16.50 1.78
C SER A 4 -22.38 17.63 1.27
N VAL A 5 -22.77 18.90 1.50
CA VAL A 5 -21.99 20.08 1.08
C VAL A 5 -20.74 20.24 1.95
N ASN A 6 -20.86 20.01 3.27
CA ASN A 6 -19.71 20.04 4.19
C ASN A 6 -18.65 18.99 3.81
N ASN A 7 -19.05 17.80 3.35
CA ASN A 7 -18.10 16.74 3.01
C ASN A 7 -17.20 17.09 1.79
N PHE A 8 -17.73 17.81 0.79
CA PHE A 8 -16.93 18.20 -0.39
C PHE A 8 -15.93 19.31 -0.06
N SER A 9 -16.40 20.39 0.58
CA SER A 9 -15.54 21.53 0.94
C SER A 9 -14.41 21.09 1.89
N ASP A 10 -14.73 20.27 2.89
CA ASP A 10 -13.74 19.71 3.80
C ASP A 10 -12.74 18.81 3.07
N SER A 11 -13.22 17.96 2.16
CA SER A 11 -12.37 17.09 1.36
C SER A 11 -11.42 17.89 0.45
N LEU A 12 -11.90 18.98 -0.15
CA LEU A 12 -11.10 19.85 -0.99
C LEU A 12 -10.04 20.60 -0.18
N TYR A 13 -10.40 21.26 0.92
CA TYR A 13 -9.42 21.95 1.76
C TYR A 13 -8.37 21.00 2.36
N LYS A 14 -8.79 19.82 2.87
CA LYS A 14 -7.84 18.80 3.35
C LYS A 14 -6.86 18.37 2.25
N HIS A 15 -7.32 18.21 1.02
CA HIS A 15 -6.45 17.86 -0.10
C HIS A 15 -5.46 18.98 -0.42
N LEU A 16 -5.94 20.22 -0.48
CA LEU A 16 -5.10 21.39 -0.77
C LEU A 16 -3.99 21.54 0.27
N ILE A 17 -4.30 21.35 1.55
CA ILE A 17 -3.32 21.47 2.65
C ILE A 17 -2.29 20.34 2.58
N ASN A 18 -2.76 19.09 2.51
CA ASN A 18 -1.88 17.93 2.67
C ASN A 18 -1.04 17.64 1.43
N ASN A 19 -1.52 18.00 0.24
CA ASN A 19 -0.90 17.58 -1.01
C ASN A 19 -0.40 18.75 -1.87
N GLU A 20 -1.03 19.92 -1.77
CA GLU A 20 -0.77 21.05 -2.66
C GLU A 20 -0.07 22.24 -1.97
N ARG A 21 0.37 22.06 -0.71
CA ARG A 21 1.07 23.06 0.11
C ARG A 21 0.27 24.33 0.41
N PHE A 22 -1.05 24.21 0.50
CA PHE A 22 -1.88 25.31 0.98
C PHE A 22 -1.88 25.36 2.51
N TYR A 23 -2.18 26.54 3.04
CA TYR A 23 -2.56 26.75 4.44
C TYR A 23 -3.83 27.61 4.49
N MET A 24 -4.56 27.54 5.60
CA MET A 24 -5.80 28.29 5.76
C MET A 24 -5.53 29.66 6.37
N LYS A 25 -6.16 30.70 5.81
CA LYS A 25 -6.22 32.03 6.40
C LYS A 25 -7.65 32.33 6.81
N GLN A 26 -7.81 32.69 8.08
CA GLN A 26 -9.10 33.02 8.69
C GLN A 26 -9.36 34.52 8.59
N TYR A 27 -10.59 34.89 8.30
CA TYR A 27 -11.08 36.27 8.32
C TYR A 27 -12.55 36.34 8.74
N TYR A 28 -12.96 37.47 9.30
CA TYR A 28 -14.33 37.70 9.73
C TYR A 28 -15.20 38.19 8.58
N SER A 29 -16.26 37.46 8.24
CA SER A 29 -17.29 37.92 7.31
C SER A 29 -18.19 38.94 8.01
N LYS A 30 -18.26 40.17 7.50
CA LYS A 30 -19.11 41.21 8.06
C LYS A 30 -20.58 40.93 7.76
N PHE A 31 -20.86 40.46 6.54
CA PHE A 31 -22.22 40.16 6.11
C PHE A 31 -22.83 38.98 6.89
N PHE A 32 -22.08 37.88 7.04
CA PHE A 32 -22.57 36.69 7.75
C PHE A 32 -22.32 36.73 9.26
N SER A 33 -21.54 37.69 9.75
CA SER A 33 -21.13 37.82 11.16
C SER A 33 -20.49 36.54 11.71
N THR A 34 -19.67 35.89 10.88
CA THR A 34 -19.04 34.60 11.18
C THR A 34 -17.59 34.58 10.71
N GLU A 35 -16.75 33.81 11.41
CA GLU A 35 -15.42 33.48 10.94
C GLU A 35 -15.49 32.57 9.71
N THR A 36 -14.72 32.92 8.68
CA THR A 36 -14.63 32.17 7.43
C THR A 36 -13.15 32.04 7.01
N TYR A 37 -12.90 31.26 5.97
CA TYR A 37 -11.55 30.86 5.59
C TYR A 37 -11.33 30.94 4.08
N VAL A 38 -10.09 31.24 3.71
CA VAL A 38 -9.57 31.11 2.35
C VAL A 38 -8.31 30.26 2.38
N ALA A 39 -8.19 29.31 1.46
CA ALA A 39 -6.97 28.53 1.32
C ALA A 39 -5.95 29.33 0.51
N VAL A 40 -4.72 29.42 1.00
CA VAL A 40 -3.66 30.23 0.41
C VAL A 40 -2.40 29.40 0.21
N ARG A 41 -1.73 29.61 -0.93
CA ARG A 41 -0.41 29.05 -1.22
C ARG A 41 0.51 30.15 -1.75
N ASP A 42 1.71 30.27 -1.19
CA ASP A 42 2.73 31.16 -1.72
C ASP A 42 3.29 30.62 -3.06
N THR A 43 3.44 31.52 -4.03
CA THR A 43 4.04 31.27 -5.34
C THR A 43 5.04 32.38 -5.65
N GLU A 44 5.92 32.18 -6.65
CA GLU A 44 6.89 33.21 -7.06
C GLU A 44 6.21 34.52 -7.50
N GLY A 45 5.00 34.45 -8.06
CA GLY A 45 4.24 35.61 -8.54
C GLY A 45 3.23 36.20 -7.54
N GLY A 46 3.19 35.70 -6.30
CA GLY A 46 2.21 36.14 -5.30
C GLY A 46 1.46 34.99 -4.64
N LEU A 47 0.25 35.27 -4.16
CA LEU A 47 -0.62 34.30 -3.50
C LEU A 47 -1.56 33.61 -4.49
N TYR A 48 -1.57 32.28 -4.50
CA TYR A 48 -2.62 31.51 -5.15
C TYR A 48 -3.68 31.18 -4.11
N CYS A 49 -4.87 31.76 -4.26
CA CYS A 49 -5.95 31.66 -3.29
C CYS A 49 -7.11 30.83 -3.83
N VAL A 50 -7.69 30.00 -2.98
CA VAL A 50 -8.89 29.20 -3.28
C VAL A 50 -9.97 29.51 -2.26
N LEU A 51 -11.12 29.97 -2.76
CA LEU A 51 -12.33 30.25 -1.98
C LEU A 51 -13.43 29.29 -2.42
N ILE A 52 -14.14 28.67 -1.49
CA ILE A 52 -15.33 27.86 -1.78
C ILE A 52 -16.56 28.63 -1.32
N THR A 53 -17.56 28.75 -2.18
CA THR A 53 -18.81 29.49 -1.88
C THR A 53 -20.00 28.81 -2.53
N ASP A 54 -21.18 28.98 -1.95
CA ASP A 54 -22.44 28.74 -2.65
C ASP A 54 -22.70 29.89 -3.64
N ASP A 55 -23.38 29.56 -4.74
CA ASP A 55 -23.86 30.50 -5.77
C ASP A 55 -24.67 31.68 -5.19
N ARG A 56 -25.51 31.44 -4.18
CA ARG A 56 -26.32 32.48 -3.52
C ARG A 56 -25.49 33.56 -2.81
N SER A 57 -24.28 33.21 -2.37
CA SER A 57 -23.43 34.07 -1.55
C SER A 57 -22.14 34.49 -2.26
N GLU A 58 -21.98 34.12 -3.54
CA GLU A 58 -20.69 34.24 -4.24
C GLU A 58 -20.16 35.67 -4.27
N ASN A 59 -21.00 36.65 -4.55
CA ASN A 59 -20.58 38.03 -4.73
C ASN A 59 -20.06 38.62 -3.41
N ILE A 60 -20.78 38.34 -2.33
CA ILE A 60 -20.42 38.78 -0.98
C ILE A 60 -19.11 38.14 -0.56
N ASN A 61 -19.00 36.81 -0.70
CA ASN A 61 -17.81 36.07 -0.31
C ASN A 61 -16.57 36.46 -1.13
N ILE A 62 -16.73 36.70 -2.44
CA ILE A 62 -15.64 37.17 -3.31
C ILE A 62 -15.15 38.55 -2.87
N VAL A 63 -16.07 39.48 -2.58
CA VAL A 63 -15.72 40.84 -2.16
C VAL A 63 -14.99 40.83 -0.83
N GLU A 64 -15.54 40.17 0.20
CA GLU A 64 -14.94 40.12 1.53
C GLU A 64 -13.58 39.39 1.53
N ALA A 65 -13.47 38.25 0.81
CA ALA A 65 -12.21 37.55 0.65
C ALA A 65 -11.17 38.42 -0.06
N SER A 66 -11.57 39.16 -1.10
CA SER A 66 -10.67 40.05 -1.84
C SER A 66 -10.20 41.24 -1.00
N GLU A 67 -11.09 41.83 -0.20
CA GLU A 67 -10.74 42.89 0.75
C GLU A 67 -9.73 42.39 1.78
N TYR A 68 -9.98 41.22 2.36
CA TYR A 68 -9.04 40.59 3.29
C TYR A 68 -7.68 40.30 2.64
N LEU A 69 -7.66 39.69 1.45
CA LEU A 69 -6.41 39.35 0.75
C LEU A 69 -5.56 40.58 0.40
N LYS A 70 -6.19 41.73 0.09
CA LYS A 70 -5.48 43.00 -0.10
C LYS A 70 -4.69 43.42 1.16
N THR A 71 -5.19 43.12 2.36
CA THR A 71 -4.49 43.46 3.62
C THR A 71 -3.18 42.69 3.81
N LEU A 72 -2.99 41.58 3.08
CA LEU A 72 -1.77 40.77 3.13
C LEU A 72 -0.60 41.39 2.36
N ASN A 73 -0.82 42.50 1.65
CA ASN A 73 0.19 43.27 0.92
C ASN A 73 1.05 42.44 -0.04
N LYS A 74 0.43 41.44 -0.70
CA LYS A 74 1.02 40.62 -1.76
C LYS A 74 0.07 40.57 -2.96
N PRO A 75 0.57 40.53 -4.21
CA PRO A 75 -0.28 40.24 -5.35
C PRO A 75 -0.94 38.87 -5.16
N PHE A 76 -2.20 38.73 -5.58
CA PHE A 76 -2.93 37.47 -5.42
C PHE A 76 -3.79 37.15 -6.64
N SER A 77 -4.01 35.85 -6.85
CA SER A 77 -4.99 35.31 -7.79
C SER A 77 -6.05 34.56 -6.99
N LEU A 78 -7.29 35.06 -7.02
CA LEU A 78 -8.42 34.43 -6.34
C LEU A 78 -9.14 33.48 -7.31
N ASN A 79 -9.17 32.20 -6.94
CA ASN A 79 -9.83 31.12 -7.67
C ASN A 79 -11.04 30.65 -6.85
N THR A 80 -12.23 30.94 -7.32
CA THR A 80 -13.48 30.71 -6.60
C THR A 80 -14.18 29.46 -7.10
N VAL A 81 -14.37 28.49 -6.21
CA VAL A 81 -15.16 27.29 -6.44
C VAL A 81 -16.60 27.59 -6.01
N VAL A 82 -17.47 27.78 -7.00
CA VAL A 82 -18.88 28.07 -6.80
C VAL A 82 -19.67 26.78 -6.84
N LEU A 83 -20.35 26.48 -5.74
CA LEU A 83 -21.25 25.35 -5.60
C LEU A 83 -22.67 25.79 -5.96
N THR A 84 -23.31 25.12 -6.91
CA THR A 84 -24.67 25.46 -7.40
C THR A 84 -25.59 24.23 -7.54
N ASP A 85 -26.89 24.42 -7.33
CA ASP A 85 -27.92 23.38 -7.55
C ASP A 85 -28.60 23.49 -8.94
N GLU A 86 -28.38 24.59 -9.67
CA GLU A 86 -29.14 24.95 -10.88
C GLU A 86 -28.23 25.30 -12.07
N SER A 87 -28.85 25.65 -13.21
CA SER A 87 -28.14 26.22 -14.36
C SER A 87 -27.55 27.59 -13.99
N TYR A 88 -26.28 27.59 -13.60
CA TYR A 88 -25.54 28.79 -13.27
C TYR A 88 -25.28 29.66 -14.51
N ILE A 89 -25.65 30.94 -14.42
CA ILE A 89 -25.33 31.94 -15.43
C ILE A 89 -24.02 32.61 -15.00
N ASN A 90 -22.93 32.34 -15.73
CA ASN A 90 -21.65 32.92 -15.39
C ASN A 90 -21.62 34.41 -15.72
N SER A 91 -21.74 35.25 -14.69
CA SER A 91 -21.45 36.67 -14.78
C SER A 91 -20.05 36.96 -14.22
N ASN A 92 -19.12 37.36 -15.08
CA ASN A 92 -17.78 37.82 -14.68
C ASN A 92 -17.82 39.29 -14.24
N VAL A 93 -18.51 39.55 -13.13
CA VAL A 93 -18.62 40.90 -12.55
C VAL A 93 -17.33 41.29 -11.80
N TYR A 94 -16.54 40.30 -11.38
CA TYR A 94 -15.30 40.49 -10.61
C TYR A 94 -14.10 39.87 -11.32
N ASN A 95 -12.92 40.46 -11.14
CA ASN A 95 -11.66 39.96 -11.70
C ASN A 95 -11.12 38.77 -10.89
N VAL A 96 -11.85 37.66 -10.92
CA VAL A 96 -11.52 36.40 -10.24
C VAL A 96 -11.69 35.24 -11.21
N ASN A 97 -10.94 34.16 -11.00
CA ASN A 97 -11.17 32.93 -11.75
C ASN A 97 -12.29 32.12 -11.08
N LYS A 98 -13.17 31.50 -11.84
CA LYS A 98 -14.29 30.70 -11.35
C LYS A 98 -14.22 29.25 -11.79
N ILE A 99 -14.67 28.35 -10.92
CA ILE A 99 -14.98 26.95 -11.19
C ILE A 99 -16.40 26.70 -10.69
N ILE A 100 -17.29 26.31 -11.58
CA ILE A 100 -18.69 26.05 -11.26
C ILE A 100 -18.87 24.54 -11.10
N VAL A 101 -19.31 24.14 -9.92
CA VAL A 101 -19.45 22.74 -9.50
C VAL A 101 -20.87 22.50 -9.03
N HIS A 102 -21.53 21.49 -9.59
CA HIS A 102 -22.87 21.13 -9.18
C HIS A 102 -22.87 20.52 -7.76
N LYS A 103 -23.71 20.96 -6.83
CA LYS A 103 -23.72 20.49 -5.42
C LYS A 103 -24.10 19.03 -5.26
N GLY A 104 -25.12 18.57 -5.99
CA GLY A 104 -25.59 17.18 -5.88
C GLY A 104 -24.63 16.14 -6.45
N ASN A 105 -23.80 16.49 -7.44
CA ASN A 105 -22.95 15.52 -8.13
C ASN A 105 -21.50 16.00 -8.31
N TYR A 106 -21.08 17.14 -7.79
CA TYR A 106 -19.69 17.62 -7.88
C TYR A 106 -19.06 17.60 -9.28
N ASN A 107 -19.87 17.55 -10.35
CA ASN A 107 -19.37 17.64 -11.70
C ASN A 107 -19.06 19.10 -11.98
N ILE A 108 -17.93 19.32 -12.65
CA ILE A 108 -17.55 20.66 -13.10
C ILE A 108 -18.42 20.99 -14.30
N MET A 109 -19.22 22.03 -14.16
CA MET A 109 -20.10 22.55 -15.22
C MET A 109 -19.33 23.52 -16.12
N HIS A 110 -18.48 24.35 -15.52
CA HIS A 110 -17.67 25.36 -16.21
C HIS A 110 -16.44 25.69 -15.37
N PHE A 111 -15.33 26.11 -16.01
CA PHE A 111 -14.18 26.67 -15.30
C PHE A 111 -13.32 27.54 -16.22
N ASP A 112 -12.72 28.58 -15.67
CA ASP A 112 -11.78 29.44 -16.38
C ASP A 112 -10.46 28.70 -16.67
N ALA A 113 -9.78 29.05 -17.76
CA ALA A 113 -8.56 28.35 -18.19
C ALA A 113 -7.46 28.31 -17.10
N ALA A 114 -7.34 29.37 -16.30
CA ALA A 114 -6.40 29.48 -15.18
C ALA A 114 -6.68 28.47 -14.04
N CYS A 115 -7.91 27.96 -13.96
CA CYS A 115 -8.35 26.99 -12.97
C CYS A 115 -8.13 25.53 -13.38
N ARG A 116 -7.54 25.24 -14.55
CA ARG A 116 -7.36 23.86 -15.06
C ARG A 116 -6.70 22.89 -14.05
N PRO A 117 -5.64 23.25 -13.32
CA PRO A 117 -5.07 22.35 -12.31
C PRO A 117 -6.05 22.05 -11.16
N LEU A 118 -6.74 23.09 -10.66
CA LEU A 118 -7.71 22.97 -9.59
C LEU A 118 -8.95 22.16 -10.01
N ALA A 119 -9.37 22.29 -11.27
CA ALA A 119 -10.44 21.48 -11.85
C ALA A 119 -10.11 19.98 -11.83
N GLY A 120 -8.85 19.59 -12.12
CA GLY A 120 -8.42 18.20 -12.03
C GLY A 120 -8.52 17.63 -10.59
N ILE A 121 -8.17 18.44 -9.60
CA ILE A 121 -8.29 18.08 -8.18
C ILE A 121 -9.77 17.89 -7.80
N ILE A 122 -10.61 18.88 -8.11
CA ILE A 122 -12.05 18.86 -7.82
C ILE A 122 -12.72 17.65 -8.45
N GLN A 123 -12.43 17.35 -9.72
CA GLN A 123 -13.03 16.21 -10.41
C GLN A 123 -12.64 14.88 -9.75
N ASN A 124 -11.40 14.75 -9.27
CA ASN A 124 -10.94 13.57 -8.56
C ASN A 124 -11.61 13.41 -7.18
N ILE A 125 -11.84 14.52 -6.47
CA ILE A 125 -12.54 14.52 -5.18
C ILE A 125 -14.02 14.18 -5.38
N GLY A 126 -14.70 14.84 -6.33
CA GLY A 126 -16.08 14.57 -6.68
C GLY A 126 -16.31 13.10 -7.06
N LYS A 127 -15.40 12.52 -7.86
CA LYS A 127 -15.42 11.08 -8.16
C LYS A 127 -15.29 10.20 -6.91
N ARG A 128 -14.42 10.55 -5.96
CA ARG A 128 -14.22 9.77 -4.72
C ARG A 128 -15.44 9.80 -3.81
N ILE A 129 -16.06 10.96 -3.63
CA ILE A 129 -17.22 11.12 -2.75
C ILE A 129 -18.43 10.31 -3.26
N LYS A 130 -18.55 10.17 -4.58
CA LYS A 130 -19.59 9.36 -5.21
C LYS A 130 -19.35 7.86 -5.24
N MET A 131 -18.16 7.39 -4.88
CA MET A 131 -17.84 5.97 -5.03
C MET A 131 -18.79 5.13 -4.18
N SER A 132 -19.48 4.20 -4.84
CA SER A 132 -20.27 3.18 -4.16
C SER A 132 -19.36 2.27 -3.30
N PRO A 133 -19.91 1.61 -2.26
CA PRO A 133 -19.16 0.62 -1.48
C PRO A 133 -18.50 -0.46 -2.34
N ARG A 134 -19.15 -0.84 -3.44
CA ARG A 134 -18.60 -1.76 -4.44
C ARG A 134 -17.36 -1.19 -5.13
N GLU A 135 -17.41 0.04 -5.62
CA GLU A 135 -16.26 0.69 -6.27
C GLU A 135 -15.10 0.92 -5.31
N ILE A 136 -15.38 1.24 -4.04
CA ILE A 136 -14.35 1.35 -2.99
C ILE A 136 -13.65 0.02 -2.81
N ARG A 137 -14.42 -1.08 -2.70
CA ARG A 137 -13.90 -2.43 -2.58
C ARG A 137 -13.09 -2.85 -3.81
N GLU A 138 -13.62 -2.63 -5.01
CA GLU A 138 -12.93 -2.95 -6.27
C GLU A 138 -11.59 -2.19 -6.38
N ARG A 139 -11.58 -0.90 -6.01
CA ARG A 139 -10.35 -0.10 -5.97
C ARG A 139 -9.35 -0.60 -4.93
N TYR A 140 -9.82 -0.98 -3.74
CA TYR A 140 -8.97 -1.54 -2.68
C TYR A 140 -8.35 -2.89 -3.10
N LEU A 141 -9.14 -3.76 -3.74
CA LEU A 141 -8.73 -5.11 -4.14
C LEU A 141 -7.93 -5.16 -5.46
N LYS A 142 -7.98 -4.09 -6.27
CA LYS A 142 -7.44 -4.04 -7.64
C LYS A 142 -6.05 -4.65 -7.80
N TYR A 143 -5.17 -4.44 -6.83
CA TYR A 143 -3.80 -4.97 -6.81
C TYR A 143 -3.47 -5.76 -5.55
N LYS A 144 -4.49 -6.19 -4.79
CA LYS A 144 -4.26 -6.94 -3.53
C LYS A 144 -4.77 -8.37 -3.60
N THR A 145 -5.42 -8.76 -4.70
CA THR A 145 -6.15 -10.02 -4.74
C THR A 145 -5.20 -11.21 -4.58
N SER A 146 -4.10 -11.24 -5.35
CA SER A 146 -3.16 -12.35 -5.28
C SER A 146 -2.44 -12.38 -3.92
N THR A 147 -2.10 -11.20 -3.38
CA THR A 147 -1.45 -11.06 -2.07
C THR A 147 -2.35 -11.59 -0.96
N LEU A 148 -3.62 -11.21 -0.95
CA LEU A 148 -4.58 -11.66 0.06
C LEU A 148 -4.85 -13.17 -0.04
N ILE A 149 -4.86 -13.74 -1.24
CA ILE A 149 -4.96 -15.19 -1.43
C ILE A 149 -3.76 -15.90 -0.81
N ILE A 150 -2.53 -15.45 -1.11
CA ILE A 150 -1.32 -16.06 -0.54
C ILE A 150 -1.33 -15.91 0.99
N ILE A 151 -1.71 -14.74 1.52
CA ILE A 151 -1.85 -14.54 2.97
C ILE A 151 -2.86 -15.52 3.57
N ALA A 152 -4.04 -15.64 2.96
CA ALA A 152 -5.08 -16.55 3.44
C ALA A 152 -4.60 -18.01 3.47
N LEU A 153 -3.92 -18.48 2.42
CA LEU A 153 -3.34 -19.83 2.37
C LEU A 153 -2.33 -20.06 3.51
N ASN A 154 -1.45 -19.10 3.76
CA ASN A 154 -0.47 -19.19 4.85
C ASN A 154 -1.14 -19.20 6.23
N VAL A 155 -2.16 -18.38 6.44
CA VAL A 155 -2.92 -18.34 7.70
C VAL A 155 -3.65 -19.66 7.92
N ILE A 156 -4.33 -20.20 6.89
CA ILE A 156 -5.01 -21.50 6.98
C ILE A 156 -4.02 -22.60 7.33
N MET A 157 -2.88 -22.68 6.65
CA MET A 157 -1.85 -23.68 6.92
C MET A 157 -1.26 -23.54 8.33
N PHE A 158 -1.09 -22.32 8.84
CA PHE A 158 -0.64 -22.09 10.21
C PHE A 158 -1.66 -22.54 11.26
N LEU A 159 -2.97 -22.33 11.00
CA LEU A 159 -4.03 -22.83 11.88
C LEU A 159 -4.07 -24.36 11.91
N ILE A 160 -3.96 -25.01 10.74
CA ILE A 160 -3.88 -26.47 10.62
C ILE A 160 -2.67 -26.99 11.40
N THR A 161 -1.49 -26.39 11.17
CA THR A 161 -0.24 -26.77 11.86
C THR A 161 -0.38 -26.61 13.37
N SER A 162 -0.92 -25.49 13.84
CA SER A 162 -1.11 -25.20 15.27
C SER A 162 -2.08 -26.19 15.93
N TYR A 163 -3.17 -26.53 15.24
CA TYR A 163 -4.13 -27.53 15.71
C TYR A 163 -3.50 -28.93 15.82
N MET A 164 -2.71 -29.34 14.83
CA MET A 164 -2.01 -30.62 14.85
C MET A 164 -0.96 -30.69 15.96
N ILE A 165 -0.21 -29.60 16.19
CA ILE A 165 0.73 -29.53 17.32
C ILE A 165 -0.01 -29.66 18.65
N TYR A 166 -1.10 -28.90 18.83
CA TYR A 166 -1.87 -28.92 20.07
C TYR A 166 -2.50 -30.29 20.35
N SER A 167 -3.12 -30.92 19.34
CA SER A 167 -3.71 -32.27 19.49
C SER A 167 -2.67 -33.31 19.88
N ASN A 168 -1.53 -33.35 19.20
CA ASN A 168 -0.43 -34.27 19.56
C ASN A 168 0.10 -34.03 20.98
N LEU A 169 0.23 -32.77 21.40
CA LEU A 169 0.65 -32.46 22.77
C LEU A 169 -0.40 -32.85 23.80
N ASN A 170 -1.68 -32.66 23.49
CA ASN A 170 -2.79 -33.02 24.36
C ASN A 170 -2.88 -34.54 24.56
N ASP A 171 -2.75 -35.33 23.49
CA ASP A 171 -2.77 -36.79 23.57
C ASP A 171 -1.62 -37.32 24.42
N ASN A 172 -0.41 -36.77 24.26
CA ASN A 172 0.74 -37.08 25.11
C ASN A 172 0.51 -36.67 26.57
N ALA A 173 -0.05 -35.48 26.81
CA ALA A 173 -0.35 -34.99 28.15
C ALA A 173 -1.34 -35.91 28.89
N ILE A 174 -2.43 -36.31 28.20
CA ILE A 174 -3.42 -37.26 28.70
C ILE A 174 -2.75 -38.60 29.02
N SER A 175 -1.92 -39.12 28.10
CA SER A 175 -1.21 -40.39 28.31
C SER A 175 -0.25 -40.37 29.50
N TRP A 176 0.31 -39.20 29.85
CA TRP A 176 1.22 -39.05 31.00
C TRP A 176 0.50 -38.59 32.27
N GLY A 177 -0.81 -38.32 32.21
CA GLY A 177 -1.58 -37.80 33.35
C GLY A 177 -1.16 -36.39 33.78
N ILE A 178 -0.67 -35.55 32.85
CA ILE A 178 -0.23 -34.18 33.12
C ILE A 178 -1.03 -33.15 32.32
N SER A 179 -0.89 -31.87 32.66
CA SER A 179 -1.39 -30.77 31.84
C SER A 179 -0.46 -30.48 30.66
N VAL A 180 -1.01 -30.07 29.51
CA VAL A 180 -0.24 -29.64 28.33
C VAL A 180 0.74 -28.51 28.66
N ASN A 181 0.36 -27.62 29.58
CA ASN A 181 1.21 -26.50 29.99
C ASN A 181 2.46 -26.96 30.77
N SER A 182 2.41 -28.14 31.37
CA SER A 182 3.51 -28.75 32.12
C SER A 182 4.51 -29.49 31.23
N ILE A 183 4.23 -29.65 29.93
CA ILE A 183 5.16 -30.30 28.99
C ILE A 183 6.41 -29.42 28.81
N PRO A 184 7.63 -29.99 28.92
CA PRO A 184 8.87 -29.25 28.66
C PRO A 184 8.95 -28.70 27.23
N ASP A 185 9.52 -27.51 27.06
CA ASP A 185 9.61 -26.87 25.74
C ASP A 185 10.45 -27.67 24.74
N SER A 186 11.43 -28.45 25.20
CA SER A 186 12.18 -29.39 24.34
C SER A 186 11.26 -30.42 23.67
N VAL A 187 10.26 -30.92 24.39
CA VAL A 187 9.26 -31.85 23.85
C VAL A 187 8.31 -31.12 22.91
N LYS A 188 7.83 -29.93 23.28
CA LYS A 188 6.97 -29.09 22.41
C LYS A 188 7.65 -28.78 21.07
N ASN A 189 8.93 -28.40 21.12
CA ASN A 189 9.73 -28.12 19.93
C ASN A 189 9.93 -29.36 19.05
N ARG A 190 10.15 -30.54 19.67
CA ARG A 190 10.25 -31.80 18.93
C ARG A 190 8.94 -32.15 18.22
N VAL A 191 7.81 -32.06 18.91
CA VAL A 191 6.47 -32.30 18.31
C VAL A 191 6.22 -31.30 17.18
N SER A 192 6.51 -30.02 17.40
CA SER A 192 6.40 -28.97 16.37
C SER A 192 7.18 -29.31 15.11
N ASN A 193 8.47 -29.65 15.26
CA ASN A 193 9.32 -30.02 14.13
C ASN A 193 8.80 -31.25 13.38
N LEU A 194 8.31 -32.27 14.08
CA LEU A 194 7.73 -33.47 13.46
C LEU A 194 6.47 -33.14 12.66
N VAL A 195 5.56 -32.32 13.21
CA VAL A 195 4.36 -31.86 12.50
C VAL A 195 4.73 -31.03 11.27
N LEU A 196 5.70 -30.11 11.40
CA LEU A 196 6.17 -29.31 10.27
C LEU A 196 6.79 -30.18 9.17
N ILE A 197 7.63 -31.16 9.52
CA ILE A 197 8.16 -32.13 8.55
C ILE A 197 7.01 -32.90 7.90
N PHE A 198 6.06 -33.42 8.68
CA PHE A 198 4.92 -34.15 8.14
C PHE A 198 4.12 -33.32 7.12
N LEU A 199 3.90 -32.04 7.42
CA LEU A 199 3.13 -31.12 6.56
C LEU A 199 3.91 -30.55 5.37
N GLY A 200 5.19 -30.86 5.22
CA GLY A 200 5.96 -30.44 4.06
C GLY A 200 7.02 -29.37 4.30
N ALA A 201 7.58 -29.28 5.50
CA ALA A 201 8.77 -28.46 5.72
C ALA A 201 9.92 -28.93 4.82
N LYS A 202 10.84 -28.02 4.49
CA LYS A 202 12.06 -28.38 3.79
C LYS A 202 12.87 -29.24 4.76
N TYR A 203 13.09 -30.49 4.36
CA TYR A 203 13.87 -31.47 5.10
C TYR A 203 14.62 -32.34 4.09
N SER A 204 15.95 -32.22 4.10
CA SER A 204 16.78 -32.69 2.99
C SER A 204 16.72 -34.19 2.75
N PRO A 205 16.71 -35.07 3.78
CA PRO A 205 16.61 -36.52 3.56
C PRO A 205 15.38 -36.91 2.71
N LEU A 206 14.21 -36.37 3.03
CA LEU A 206 12.99 -36.67 2.29
C LEU A 206 12.97 -36.05 0.89
N ILE A 207 13.63 -34.91 0.69
CA ILE A 207 13.81 -34.32 -0.65
C ILE A 207 14.69 -35.23 -1.51
N TYR A 208 15.77 -35.79 -0.95
CA TYR A 208 16.62 -36.75 -1.65
C TYR A 208 15.90 -38.07 -1.96
N ASP A 209 14.93 -38.46 -1.12
CA ASP A 209 14.03 -39.60 -1.36
C ASP A 209 12.90 -39.32 -2.37
N GLY A 210 12.89 -38.13 -2.98
CA GLY A 210 11.99 -37.78 -4.09
C GLY A 210 10.81 -36.87 -3.71
N GLU A 211 10.70 -36.41 -2.46
CA GLU A 211 9.65 -35.48 -2.02
C GLU A 211 9.96 -34.02 -2.43
N ILE A 212 10.22 -33.79 -3.73
CA ILE A 212 10.62 -32.48 -4.29
C ILE A 212 9.58 -31.37 -4.09
N TRP A 213 8.32 -31.74 -3.84
CA TRP A 213 7.24 -30.81 -3.52
C TRP A 213 7.52 -30.02 -2.23
N ARG A 214 8.40 -30.52 -1.35
CA ARG A 214 8.89 -29.81 -0.16
C ARG A 214 9.62 -28.51 -0.48
N LEU A 215 10.17 -28.37 -1.69
CA LEU A 215 10.79 -27.13 -2.16
C LEU A 215 9.79 -25.98 -2.30
N ILE A 216 8.49 -26.28 -2.39
CA ILE A 216 7.44 -25.25 -2.46
C ILE A 216 6.53 -25.23 -1.23
N SER A 217 6.15 -26.39 -0.68
CA SER A 217 5.22 -26.45 0.45
C SER A 217 5.79 -25.78 1.71
N CYS A 218 7.10 -25.84 1.91
CA CYS A 218 7.76 -25.25 3.08
C CYS A 218 7.50 -23.74 3.21
N ALA A 219 7.27 -23.05 2.08
CA ALA A 219 6.99 -21.63 2.05
C ALA A 219 5.64 -21.25 2.69
N PHE A 220 4.74 -22.22 2.91
CA PHE A 220 3.41 -22.01 3.49
C PHE A 220 3.32 -22.40 4.97
N LEU A 221 4.39 -22.94 5.55
CA LEU A 221 4.46 -23.37 6.94
C LEU A 221 5.17 -22.33 7.80
N HIS A 222 4.78 -22.22 9.08
CA HIS A 222 5.38 -21.27 10.02
C HIS A 222 5.50 -21.90 11.40
N GLY A 223 6.66 -21.74 12.04
CA GLY A 223 6.94 -22.33 13.37
C GLY A 223 6.44 -21.51 14.56
N SER A 224 5.99 -20.26 14.38
CA SER A 224 5.49 -19.42 15.48
C SER A 224 4.55 -18.32 14.98
N PHE A 225 3.73 -17.79 15.90
CA PHE A 225 2.81 -16.69 15.63
C PHE A 225 3.51 -15.42 15.15
N LEU A 226 4.60 -15.02 15.82
CA LEU A 226 5.35 -13.83 15.43
C LEU A 226 5.97 -13.99 14.04
N HIS A 227 6.45 -15.19 13.71
CA HIS A 227 7.03 -15.47 12.40
C HIS A 227 5.99 -15.30 11.27
N ILE A 228 4.79 -15.88 11.40
CA ILE A 228 3.74 -15.67 10.39
C ILE A 228 3.27 -14.20 10.34
N ALA A 229 3.09 -13.55 11.50
CA ALA A 229 2.63 -12.17 11.54
C ALA A 229 3.57 -11.23 10.78
N CYS A 230 4.89 -11.35 11.01
CA CYS A 230 5.91 -10.57 10.29
C CYS A 230 5.90 -10.85 8.78
N ASN A 231 5.81 -12.12 8.37
CA ASN A 231 5.78 -12.48 6.96
C ASN A 231 4.52 -11.95 6.26
N MET A 232 3.35 -12.09 6.87
CA MET A 232 2.09 -11.62 6.27
C MET A 232 2.03 -10.10 6.21
N TYR A 233 2.58 -9.40 7.22
CA TYR A 233 2.73 -7.96 7.20
C TYR A 233 3.62 -7.49 6.04
N MET A 234 4.80 -8.10 5.88
CA MET A 234 5.69 -7.77 4.77
C MET A 234 5.07 -8.09 3.41
N LEU A 235 4.39 -9.22 3.28
CA LEU A 235 3.70 -9.60 2.05
C LEU A 235 2.56 -8.63 1.72
N TYR A 236 1.83 -8.14 2.72
CA TYR A 236 0.77 -7.13 2.55
C TYR A 236 1.30 -5.77 2.06
N ILE A 237 2.54 -5.41 2.42
CA ILE A 237 3.19 -4.17 1.97
C ILE A 237 3.79 -4.32 0.57
N ILE A 238 4.51 -5.41 0.32
CA ILE A 238 5.32 -5.61 -0.90
C ILE A 238 4.47 -6.16 -2.05
N GLY A 239 3.61 -7.14 -1.76
CA GLY A 239 2.80 -7.86 -2.75
C GLY A 239 2.01 -6.94 -3.68
N PRO A 240 1.27 -5.93 -3.17
CA PRO A 240 0.48 -5.05 -4.03
C PRO A 240 1.30 -4.17 -4.97
N GLN A 241 2.54 -3.86 -4.60
CA GLN A 241 3.45 -3.11 -5.46
C GLN A 241 3.88 -3.98 -6.64
N ILE A 242 4.22 -5.24 -6.37
CA ILE A 242 4.55 -6.21 -7.43
C ILE A 242 3.35 -6.47 -8.34
N GLU A 243 2.16 -6.71 -7.79
CA GLU A 243 0.95 -6.94 -8.60
C GLU A 243 0.63 -5.72 -9.49
N ARG A 244 0.87 -4.49 -9.00
CA ARG A 244 0.70 -3.27 -9.79
C ARG A 244 1.73 -3.12 -10.92
N ILE A 245 2.99 -3.50 -10.68
CA ILE A 245 4.08 -3.34 -11.67
C ILE A 245 4.04 -4.47 -12.71
N TYR A 246 3.84 -5.71 -12.26
CA TYR A 246 4.00 -6.91 -13.07
C TYR A 246 2.67 -7.53 -13.50
N GLY A 247 1.56 -7.20 -12.83
CA GLY A 247 0.29 -7.89 -12.98
C GLY A 247 0.22 -9.21 -12.20
N LYS A 248 -0.99 -9.74 -12.06
CA LYS A 248 -1.33 -10.90 -11.22
C LYS A 248 -0.52 -12.16 -11.55
N VAL A 249 -0.44 -12.51 -12.84
CA VAL A 249 0.19 -13.78 -13.29
C VAL A 249 1.70 -13.76 -13.01
N LYS A 250 2.38 -12.69 -13.41
CA LYS A 250 3.83 -12.55 -13.22
C LYS A 250 4.17 -12.43 -11.74
N TYR A 251 3.34 -11.77 -10.93
CA TYR A 251 3.51 -11.72 -9.49
C TYR A 251 3.53 -13.13 -8.86
N ILE A 252 2.51 -13.95 -9.15
CA ILE A 252 2.43 -15.32 -8.62
C ILE A 252 3.64 -16.13 -9.10
N PHE A 253 4.03 -16.00 -10.36
CA PHE A 253 5.17 -16.71 -10.91
C PHE A 253 6.49 -16.31 -10.24
N ILE A 254 6.74 -15.01 -10.06
CA ILE A 254 7.92 -14.51 -9.32
C ILE A 254 7.93 -15.06 -7.90
N TYR A 255 6.80 -15.03 -7.20
CA TYR A 255 6.72 -15.53 -5.82
C TYR A 255 7.05 -17.03 -5.73
N LEU A 256 6.41 -17.87 -6.55
CA LEU A 256 6.61 -19.32 -6.51
C LEU A 256 8.03 -19.73 -6.90
N ILE A 257 8.59 -19.13 -7.95
CA ILE A 257 9.99 -19.41 -8.35
C ILE A 257 10.96 -18.95 -7.27
N SER A 258 10.71 -17.81 -6.62
CA SER A 258 11.54 -17.34 -5.52
C SER A 258 11.47 -18.28 -4.31
N CYS A 259 10.32 -18.88 -4.01
CA CYS A 259 10.20 -19.91 -2.99
C CYS A 259 11.05 -21.15 -3.34
N ILE A 260 11.05 -21.58 -4.60
CA ILE A 260 11.83 -22.73 -5.07
C ILE A 260 13.34 -22.43 -5.04
N THR A 261 13.79 -21.27 -5.50
CA THR A 261 15.22 -20.91 -5.47
C THR A 261 15.71 -20.72 -4.04
N SER A 262 14.83 -20.21 -3.17
CA SER A 262 15.07 -20.09 -1.73
C SER A 262 15.31 -21.45 -1.07
N SER A 263 14.36 -22.37 -1.19
CA SER A 263 14.45 -23.70 -0.58
C SER A 263 15.57 -24.55 -1.20
N THR A 264 15.83 -24.41 -2.51
CA THR A 264 16.96 -25.05 -3.18
C THR A 264 18.30 -24.56 -2.66
N LEU A 265 18.49 -23.24 -2.47
CA LEU A 265 19.75 -22.74 -1.93
C LEU A 265 19.96 -23.16 -0.47
N SER A 266 18.88 -23.17 0.32
CA SER A 266 18.89 -23.73 1.68
C SER A 266 19.22 -25.23 1.70
N LEU A 267 18.70 -26.02 0.76
CA LEU A 267 19.02 -27.44 0.62
C LEU A 267 20.53 -27.67 0.41
N ILE A 268 21.17 -26.82 -0.39
CA ILE A 268 22.61 -26.92 -0.72
C ILE A 268 23.49 -26.47 0.45
N ILE A 269 23.16 -25.31 1.05
CA ILE A 269 24.03 -24.68 2.07
C ILE A 269 23.76 -25.22 3.48
N ASN A 270 22.50 -25.49 3.80
CA ASN A 270 22.04 -25.90 5.13
C ASN A 270 21.31 -27.26 5.05
N PRO A 271 21.96 -28.35 4.60
CA PRO A 271 21.28 -29.64 4.40
C PRO A 271 20.68 -30.22 5.69
N ASP A 272 21.28 -29.97 6.85
CA ASP A 272 20.80 -30.53 8.11
C ASP A 272 19.67 -29.72 8.76
N SER A 273 19.32 -28.56 8.19
CA SER A 273 18.27 -27.70 8.76
C SER A 273 16.88 -28.05 8.23
N ILE A 274 15.91 -27.96 9.15
CA ILE A 274 14.49 -27.86 8.82
C ILE A 274 14.19 -26.39 8.54
N SER A 275 13.58 -26.10 7.39
CA SER A 275 13.27 -24.72 6.99
C SER A 275 11.81 -24.57 6.60
N VAL A 276 11.19 -23.49 7.07
CA VAL A 276 9.79 -23.12 6.83
C VAL A 276 9.65 -21.61 6.73
N GLY A 277 8.64 -21.14 6.00
CA GLY A 277 8.22 -19.74 6.01
C GLY A 277 8.21 -19.10 4.63
N ALA A 278 7.30 -18.14 4.47
CA ALA A 278 7.11 -17.39 3.22
C ALA A 278 8.26 -16.41 2.91
N SER A 279 9.19 -16.21 3.84
CA SER A 279 10.22 -15.18 3.79
C SER A 279 11.14 -15.27 2.57
N GLY A 280 11.49 -16.47 2.11
CA GLY A 280 12.22 -16.68 0.86
C GLY A 280 11.52 -16.06 -0.36
N GLY A 281 10.23 -16.33 -0.50
CA GLY A 281 9.40 -15.72 -1.54
C GLY A 281 9.30 -14.19 -1.38
N ILE A 282 9.16 -13.69 -0.16
CA ILE A 282 9.13 -12.25 0.13
C ILE A 282 10.43 -11.57 -0.28
N PHE A 283 11.59 -12.14 0.05
CA PHE A 283 12.89 -11.65 -0.39
C PHE A 283 13.02 -11.64 -1.91
N GLY A 284 12.46 -12.64 -2.60
CA GLY A 284 12.37 -12.62 -4.05
C GLY A 284 11.50 -11.49 -4.60
N LEU A 285 10.36 -11.19 -3.97
CA LEU A 285 9.55 -10.02 -4.34
C LEU A 285 10.32 -8.71 -4.12
N MET A 286 11.10 -8.59 -3.03
CA MET A 286 11.99 -7.44 -2.82
C MET A 286 13.08 -7.36 -3.88
N GLY A 287 13.64 -8.51 -4.30
CA GLY A 287 14.57 -8.61 -5.42
C GLY A 287 13.94 -8.12 -6.73
N ALA A 288 12.71 -8.53 -7.03
CA ALA A 288 11.99 -8.06 -8.22
C ALA A 288 11.70 -6.55 -8.16
N LEU A 289 11.30 -6.02 -7.00
CA LEU A 289 11.15 -4.57 -6.80
C LEU A 289 12.47 -3.82 -7.05
N LEU A 290 13.59 -4.37 -6.58
CA LEU A 290 14.90 -3.77 -6.79
C LEU A 290 15.29 -3.82 -8.27
N ALA A 291 15.05 -4.93 -8.97
CA ALA A 291 15.28 -5.02 -10.40
C ALA A 291 14.48 -3.96 -11.17
N PHE A 292 13.19 -3.81 -10.87
CA PHE A 292 12.35 -2.76 -11.43
C PHE A 292 12.92 -1.36 -11.15
N ALA A 293 13.25 -1.06 -9.90
CA ALA A 293 13.78 0.25 -9.49
C ALA A 293 15.11 0.59 -10.19
N LEU A 294 15.98 -0.40 -10.39
CA LEU A 294 17.25 -0.22 -11.11
C LEU A 294 17.05 -0.01 -12.61
N ILE A 295 16.08 -0.70 -13.23
CA ILE A 295 15.75 -0.53 -14.66
C ILE A 295 15.09 0.84 -14.90
N GLU A 296 14.19 1.26 -14.01
CA GLU A 296 13.47 2.53 -14.08
C GLU A 296 14.13 3.66 -13.26
N ARG A 297 15.44 3.56 -12.98
CA ARG A 297 16.17 4.49 -12.10
C ARG A 297 16.08 5.98 -12.44
N LYS A 298 15.67 6.31 -13.67
CA LYS A 298 15.43 7.71 -14.10
C LYS A 298 14.04 8.23 -13.70
N ASN A 299 13.10 7.33 -13.49
CA ASN A 299 11.68 7.60 -13.20
C ASN A 299 11.31 7.30 -11.75
N ILE A 300 12.17 6.57 -11.02
CA ILE A 300 11.98 6.20 -9.62
C ILE A 300 12.88 7.04 -8.74
N ASP A 301 12.33 7.52 -7.63
CA ASP A 301 13.08 8.28 -6.63
C ASP A 301 14.27 7.46 -6.09
N ARG A 302 15.43 8.10 -6.01
CA ARG A 302 16.64 7.52 -5.44
C ARG A 302 16.42 7.15 -3.98
N GLU A 303 15.67 7.95 -3.22
CA GLU A 303 15.40 7.68 -1.81
C GLU A 303 14.64 6.37 -1.62
N TYR A 304 13.63 6.11 -2.44
CA TYR A 304 12.91 4.85 -2.44
C TYR A 304 13.83 3.65 -2.69
N THR A 305 14.70 3.76 -3.70
CA THR A 305 15.65 2.68 -4.05
C THR A 305 16.64 2.40 -2.91
N VAL A 306 17.20 3.46 -2.31
CA VAL A 306 18.11 3.34 -1.15
C VAL A 306 17.37 2.75 0.05
N GLY A 307 16.14 3.18 0.32
CA GLY A 307 15.30 2.62 1.38
C GLY A 307 15.04 1.13 1.21
N LEU A 308 14.76 0.69 -0.03
CA LEU A 308 14.59 -0.73 -0.35
C LEU A 308 15.87 -1.53 -0.10
N ILE A 309 17.03 -1.05 -0.59
CA ILE A 309 18.33 -1.69 -0.37
C ILE A 309 18.66 -1.81 1.13
N LYS A 310 18.44 -0.72 1.90
CA LYS A 310 18.63 -0.72 3.35
C LYS A 310 17.72 -1.74 4.03
N THR A 311 16.46 -1.81 3.63
CA THR A 311 15.50 -2.78 4.20
C THR A 311 15.95 -4.22 3.94
N ILE A 312 16.39 -4.53 2.72
CA ILE A 312 16.93 -5.86 2.37
C ILE A 312 18.16 -6.17 3.23
N GLY A 313 19.12 -5.24 3.29
CA GLY A 313 20.35 -5.42 4.07
C GLY A 313 20.10 -5.62 5.56
N ILE A 314 19.23 -4.80 6.17
CA ILE A 314 18.88 -4.92 7.59
C ILE A 314 18.24 -6.28 7.87
N ASN A 315 17.30 -6.75 7.04
CA ASN A 315 16.67 -8.05 7.27
C ASN A 315 17.65 -9.22 7.15
N LEU A 316 18.63 -9.16 6.23
CA LEU A 316 19.71 -10.16 6.16
C LEU A 316 20.63 -10.10 7.38
N VAL A 317 20.96 -8.91 7.88
CA VAL A 317 21.77 -8.76 9.11
C VAL A 317 21.03 -9.30 10.33
N ILE A 318 19.73 -9.00 10.46
CA ILE A 318 18.89 -9.56 11.52
C ILE A 318 18.89 -11.10 11.44
N GLY A 319 18.80 -11.65 10.23
CA GLY A 319 18.90 -13.08 10.00
C GLY A 319 20.23 -13.71 10.41
N LEU A 320 21.33 -12.96 10.46
CA LEU A 320 22.62 -13.43 10.99
C LEU A 320 22.66 -13.44 12.52
N ILE A 321 21.87 -12.59 13.17
CA ILE A 321 21.85 -12.42 14.63
C ILE A 321 20.87 -13.40 15.28
N ILE A 322 19.71 -13.65 14.67
CA ILE A 322 18.68 -14.51 15.24
C ILE A 322 18.94 -15.97 14.85
N ILE A 323 19.23 -16.80 15.85
CA ILE A 323 19.37 -18.25 15.71
C ILE A 323 18.04 -18.83 15.19
N ASN A 324 18.12 -19.74 14.21
CA ASN A 324 17.01 -20.36 13.47
C ASN A 324 16.45 -19.53 12.29
N ILE A 325 17.12 -18.47 11.84
CA ILE A 325 16.84 -17.84 10.54
C ILE A 325 17.74 -18.42 9.45
N ASP A 326 17.11 -18.82 8.35
CA ASP A 326 17.79 -19.41 7.19
C ASP A 326 18.20 -18.35 6.17
N ASN A 327 19.38 -17.76 6.33
CA ASN A 327 19.87 -16.74 5.41
C ASN A 327 20.14 -17.27 4.00
N ALA A 328 20.49 -18.57 3.86
CA ALA A 328 20.64 -19.19 2.56
C ALA A 328 19.29 -19.17 1.80
N ALA A 329 18.20 -19.44 2.51
CA ALA A 329 16.86 -19.30 1.96
C ALA A 329 16.57 -17.85 1.52
N HIS A 330 16.88 -16.85 2.35
CA HIS A 330 16.64 -15.43 1.99
C HIS A 330 17.44 -14.99 0.77
N ILE A 331 18.73 -15.32 0.72
CA ILE A 331 19.61 -15.01 -0.40
C ILE A 331 19.13 -15.70 -1.69
N GLY A 332 18.77 -16.99 -1.61
CA GLY A 332 18.30 -17.76 -2.76
C GLY A 332 16.99 -17.22 -3.33
N GLY A 333 16.08 -16.80 -2.43
CA GLY A 333 14.84 -16.13 -2.82
C GLY A 333 15.12 -14.80 -3.51
N PHE A 334 15.94 -13.93 -2.90
CA PHE A 334 16.33 -12.64 -3.45
C PHE A 334 16.96 -12.77 -4.84
N LEU A 335 17.92 -13.69 -5.02
CA LEU A 335 18.58 -13.92 -6.31
C LEU A 335 17.60 -14.43 -7.38
N GLY A 336 16.73 -15.38 -7.04
CA GLY A 336 15.69 -15.84 -7.97
C GLY A 336 14.77 -14.71 -8.41
N GLY A 337 14.31 -13.90 -7.45
CA GLY A 337 13.41 -12.80 -7.69
C GLY A 337 14.01 -11.63 -8.47
N ILE A 338 15.24 -11.21 -8.16
CA ILE A 338 15.90 -10.10 -8.89
C ILE A 338 16.19 -10.48 -10.34
N ILE A 339 16.60 -11.73 -10.61
CA ILE A 339 16.87 -12.21 -11.97
C ILE A 339 15.54 -12.32 -12.73
N LEU A 340 14.57 -13.07 -12.21
CA LEU A 340 13.30 -13.32 -12.90
C LEU A 340 12.47 -12.03 -13.06
N GLY A 341 12.41 -11.21 -12.01
CA GLY A 341 11.73 -9.91 -12.04
C GLY A 341 12.36 -8.96 -13.06
N GLY A 342 13.69 -8.95 -13.17
CA GLY A 342 14.40 -8.16 -14.19
C GLY A 342 14.08 -8.62 -15.61
N LEU A 343 14.10 -9.93 -15.86
CA LEU A 343 13.79 -10.53 -17.16
C LEU A 343 12.34 -10.25 -17.59
N LEU A 344 11.37 -10.54 -16.73
CA LEU A 344 9.95 -10.35 -17.02
C LEU A 344 9.60 -8.88 -17.25
N TYR A 345 10.21 -7.97 -16.49
CA TYR A 345 9.98 -6.54 -16.66
C TYR A 345 10.51 -6.05 -18.02
N LYS A 346 11.77 -6.38 -18.35
CA LYS A 346 12.36 -6.01 -19.65
C LYS A 346 11.56 -6.57 -20.83
N PHE A 347 11.18 -7.85 -20.77
CA PHE A 347 10.40 -8.48 -21.83
C PHE A 347 9.06 -7.75 -22.07
N THR A 348 8.36 -7.41 -20.99
CA THR A 348 7.09 -6.66 -21.07
C THR A 348 7.29 -5.27 -21.67
N LYS A 349 8.37 -4.59 -21.27
CA LYS A 349 8.71 -3.26 -21.77
C LYS A 349 9.01 -3.29 -23.28
N CYS A 350 9.74 -4.30 -23.76
CA CYS A 350 10.01 -4.46 -25.19
C CYS A 350 8.73 -4.71 -26.01
N LEU A 351 7.79 -5.51 -25.51
CA LEU A 351 6.52 -5.79 -26.20
C LEU A 351 5.56 -4.58 -26.25
N ASN A 352 5.70 -3.63 -25.33
CA ASN A 352 4.89 -2.40 -25.31
C ASN A 352 5.53 -1.24 -26.11
N ILE A 353 6.69 -1.47 -26.74
CA ILE A 353 7.38 -0.51 -27.61
C ILE A 353 7.10 -0.79 -29.11
N SER A 354 6.40 -1.89 -29.44
CA SER A 354 5.77 -2.13 -30.75
C SER A 354 4.33 -1.65 -30.75
#